data_AF-A0A838JR81-F1
#
_entry.id   AF-A0A838JR81-F1
#
_cell.length_a   1.000
_cell.length_b   1.000
_cell.length_c   1.000
_cell.angle_alpha   90.00
_cell.angle_beta   90.00
_cell.angle_gamma   90.00
#
_symmetry.space_group_name_H-M   'P 1'
#
loop_
_entity.id
_entity.type
_entity.pdbx_description
1 polymer ?
#
loop_
_entity_poly.entity_id
_entity_poly.type
_entity_poly.pdbx_seq_one_letter_code
_entity_poly.pdbx_strand_id
1 'polypeptide(L)'
;MSTNRTEAFSDGVFAIAATLLVLELKIPHAESGGLLGALLEQWPSYATYVVSFLTIGIIWVNHHAILDRTRRVNRALLFINLIFLMVVAAIPFPTAVFADYLKEGHDERLAAAIYGGTM
;
A
#
# COMPACT_ATOMS: atom_id res chain seq x y z
N MET A 1 16.09 23.88 0.40
CA MET A 1 15.94 22.68 -0.45
C MET A 1 14.78 22.95 -1.39
N SER A 2 14.88 22.66 -2.69
CA SER A 2 13.78 22.95 -3.63
C SER A 2 12.63 21.97 -3.40
N THR A 3 11.40 22.49 -3.35
CA THR A 3 10.17 21.69 -3.18
C THR A 3 10.11 20.56 -4.22
N ASN A 4 10.50 20.84 -5.47
CA ASN A 4 10.51 19.87 -6.57
C ASN A 4 11.35 18.61 -6.29
N ARG A 5 12.45 18.72 -5.54
CA ARG A 5 13.28 17.52 -5.22
C ARG A 5 12.62 16.65 -4.16
N THR A 6 11.95 17.26 -3.20
CA THR A 6 11.19 16.53 -2.18
C THR A 6 9.99 15.83 -2.80
N GLU A 7 9.30 16.52 -3.70
CA GLU A 7 8.17 15.98 -4.47
C GLU A 7 8.59 14.77 -5.32
N ALA A 8 9.64 14.91 -6.15
CA ALA A 8 10.12 13.81 -6.98
C ALA A 8 10.58 12.58 -6.16
N PHE A 9 11.16 12.80 -4.98
CA PHE A 9 11.50 11.71 -4.06
C PHE A 9 10.24 11.02 -3.51
N SER A 10 9.25 11.80 -3.07
CA SER A 10 7.97 11.27 -2.60
C SER A 10 7.26 10.47 -3.71
N ASP A 11 7.16 11.01 -4.93
CA ASP A 11 6.55 10.33 -6.08
C ASP A 11 7.20 8.97 -6.36
N GLY A 12 8.54 8.91 -6.29
CA GLY A 12 9.28 7.67 -6.42
C GLY A 12 8.91 6.63 -5.37
N VAL A 13 8.78 7.04 -4.10
CA VAL A 13 8.36 6.14 -3.01
C VAL A 13 6.92 5.67 -3.19
N PHE A 14 6.00 6.57 -3.56
CA PHE A 14 4.61 6.21 -3.86
C PHE A 14 4.50 5.20 -5.00
N ALA A 15 5.23 5.43 -6.09
CA ALA A 15 5.25 4.52 -7.24
C ALA A 15 5.78 3.13 -6.84
N ILE A 16 6.88 3.07 -6.09
CA ILE A 16 7.43 1.79 -5.62
C ILE A 16 6.42 1.09 -4.70
N ALA A 17 5.88 1.76 -3.69
CA ALA A 17 4.91 1.17 -2.77
C ALA A 17 3.68 0.60 -3.50
N ALA A 18 3.13 1.35 -4.48
CA ALA A 18 2.02 0.89 -5.30
C ALA A 18 2.38 -0.34 -6.14
N THR A 19 3.57 -0.38 -6.73
CA THR A 19 4.00 -1.53 -7.55
C THR A 19 4.34 -2.76 -6.72
N LEU A 20 4.84 -2.60 -5.48
CA LEU A 20 5.11 -3.72 -4.59
C LEU A 20 3.85 -4.49 -4.19
N LEU A 21 2.68 -3.83 -4.14
CA LEU A 21 1.41 -4.49 -3.85
C LEU A 21 1.11 -5.65 -4.81
N VAL A 22 1.56 -5.57 -6.07
CA VAL A 22 1.29 -6.64 -7.04
C VAL A 22 2.02 -7.93 -6.68
N LEU A 23 3.14 -7.84 -5.95
CA LEU A 23 3.91 -9.01 -5.51
C LEU A 23 3.16 -9.82 -4.46
N GLU A 24 2.19 -9.21 -3.76
CA GLU A 24 1.34 -9.87 -2.77
C GLU A 24 0.22 -10.71 -3.42
N LEU A 25 -0.01 -10.56 -4.73
CA LEU A 25 -0.89 -11.44 -5.50
C LEU A 25 -0.19 -12.78 -5.78
N LYS A 26 -0.22 -13.65 -4.78
CA LYS A 26 0.38 -14.99 -4.86
C LYS A 26 -0.32 -15.85 -5.92
N ILE A 27 0.49 -16.60 -6.67
CA ILE A 27 0.02 -17.60 -7.63
C ILE A 27 -0.56 -18.79 -6.85
N PRO A 28 -1.83 -19.19 -7.07
CA PRO A 28 -2.42 -20.30 -6.34
C PRO A 28 -1.80 -21.65 -6.79
N HIS A 29 -1.65 -22.57 -5.84
CA HIS A 29 -1.30 -23.96 -6.15
C HIS A 29 -2.59 -24.70 -6.53
N ALA A 30 -2.67 -25.21 -7.76
CA ALA A 30 -3.84 -25.92 -8.25
C ALA A 30 -3.45 -27.28 -8.84
N GLU A 31 -4.26 -28.31 -8.58
CA GLU A 31 -4.16 -29.59 -9.27
C GLU A 31 -4.58 -29.47 -10.74
N SER A 32 -4.23 -30.46 -11.56
CA SER A 32 -4.52 -30.46 -13.00
C SER A 32 -6.03 -30.29 -13.25
N GLY A 33 -6.41 -29.19 -13.91
CA GLY A 33 -7.81 -28.83 -14.19
C GLY A 33 -8.50 -27.96 -13.14
N GLY A 34 -7.88 -27.69 -11.99
CA GLY A 34 -8.44 -26.91 -10.88
C GLY A 34 -8.13 -25.41 -10.88
N LEU A 35 -7.37 -24.90 -11.86
CA LEU A 35 -6.83 -23.53 -11.84
C LEU A 35 -7.90 -22.45 -11.69
N LEU A 36 -9.04 -22.58 -12.37
CA LEU A 36 -10.11 -21.58 -12.31
C LEU A 36 -10.70 -21.45 -10.90
N GLY A 37 -10.94 -22.57 -10.22
CA GLY A 37 -11.43 -22.57 -8.84
C GLY A 37 -10.43 -21.91 -7.89
N ALA A 38 -9.16 -22.29 -8.01
CA ALA A 38 -8.10 -21.74 -7.17
C ALA A 38 -7.89 -20.22 -7.37
N LEU A 39 -8.11 -19.71 -8.59
CA LEU A 39 -8.10 -18.26 -8.86
C LEU A 39 -9.31 -17.54 -8.24
N LEU A 40 -10.50 -18.15 -8.27
CA LEU A 40 -11.70 -17.58 -7.66
C LEU A 40 -11.60 -17.52 -6.13
N GLU A 41 -10.99 -18.52 -5.50
CA GLU A 41 -10.73 -18.53 -4.05
C GLU A 41 -9.74 -17.43 -3.61
N GLN A 42 -8.94 -16.90 -4.53
CA GLN A 42 -7.99 -15.82 -4.29
C GLN A 42 -8.64 -14.43 -4.21
N TRP A 43 -9.97 -14.32 -4.35
CA TRP A 43 -10.70 -13.04 -4.35
C TRP A 43 -10.35 -12.09 -3.19
N PRO A 44 -10.06 -12.53 -1.94
CA PRO A 44 -9.72 -11.62 -0.86
C PRO A 44 -8.43 -10.85 -1.17
N SER A 45 -7.43 -11.49 -1.78
CA SER A 45 -6.18 -10.82 -2.18
C SER A 45 -6.40 -9.78 -3.26
N TYR A 46 -7.32 -10.03 -4.20
CA TYR A 46 -7.65 -9.04 -5.22
C TYR A 46 -8.32 -7.82 -4.61
N ALA A 47 -9.26 -8.03 -3.67
CA ALA A 47 -9.94 -6.96 -2.97
C ALA A 47 -8.96 -6.11 -2.14
N THR A 48 -8.09 -6.74 -1.34
CA THR A 48 -7.11 -6.02 -0.52
C THR A 48 -6.08 -5.29 -1.38
N TYR A 49 -5.62 -5.90 -2.48
CA TYR A 49 -4.76 -5.23 -3.45
C TYR A 49 -5.39 -3.95 -4.01
N VAL A 50 -6.63 -4.02 -4.51
CA VAL A 50 -7.33 -2.87 -5.11
C VAL A 50 -7.54 -1.77 -4.08
N VAL A 51 -8.02 -2.12 -2.88
CA VAL A 51 -8.25 -1.13 -1.82
C VAL A 51 -6.94 -0.45 -1.44
N SER A 52 -5.86 -1.19 -1.20
CA SER A 52 -4.57 -0.61 -0.85
C SER A 52 -3.98 0.24 -1.96
N PHE A 53 -4.09 -0.18 -3.22
CA PHE A 53 -3.60 0.59 -4.35
C PHE A 53 -4.33 1.93 -4.47
N LEU A 54 -5.67 1.92 -4.35
CA LEU A 54 -6.48 3.13 -4.36
C LEU A 54 -6.14 4.04 -3.17
N THR A 55 -5.93 3.48 -1.98
CA THR A 55 -5.53 4.26 -0.81
C THR A 55 -4.18 4.94 -1.02
N ILE A 56 -3.15 4.21 -1.49
CA ILE A 56 -1.86 4.81 -1.85
C ILE A 56 -2.04 5.95 -2.86
N GLY A 57 -2.88 5.75 -3.88
CA GLY A 57 -3.20 6.77 -4.89
C GLY A 57 -3.88 8.02 -4.30
N ILE A 58 -4.86 7.84 -3.41
CA ILE A 58 -5.54 8.96 -2.73
C ILE A 58 -4.57 9.72 -1.84
N ILE A 59 -3.73 9.01 -1.08
CA ILE A 59 -2.70 9.59 -0.24
C ILE A 59 -1.71 10.39 -1.11
N TRP A 60 -1.30 9.85 -2.25
CA TRP A 60 -0.42 10.53 -3.21
C TRP A 60 -1.05 11.82 -3.76
N VAL A 61 -2.30 11.78 -4.23
CA VAL A 61 -3.01 12.96 -4.74
C VAL A 61 -3.08 14.06 -3.68
N ASN A 62 -3.40 13.71 -2.44
CA ASN A 62 -3.45 14.66 -1.33
C ASN A 62 -2.06 15.22 -0.99
N HIS A 63 -1.04 14.37 -1.00
CA HIS A 63 0.35 14.77 -0.75
C HIS A 63 0.86 15.75 -1.82
N HIS A 64 0.61 15.46 -3.09
CA HIS A 64 0.94 16.34 -4.21
C HIS A 64 0.26 17.71 -4.08
N ALA A 65 -1.04 17.73 -3.75
CA ALA A 65 -1.78 18.97 -3.53
C ALA A 65 -1.24 19.81 -2.34
N ILE A 66 -0.70 19.16 -1.30
CA ILE A 66 -0.07 19.84 -0.15
C ILE A 66 1.28 20.43 -0.56
N LEU A 67 2.11 19.69 -1.30
CA LEU A 67 3.42 20.16 -1.74
C LEU A 67 3.33 21.29 -2.76
N ASP A 68 2.37 21.24 -3.69
CA ASP A 68 2.13 22.31 -4.67
C ASP A 68 1.80 23.66 -3.99
N ARG A 69 1.07 23.62 -2.87
CA ARG A 69 0.76 24.82 -2.06
C ARG A 69 1.90 25.27 -1.15
N THR A 70 2.95 24.46 -0.98
CA THR A 70 4.04 24.72 -0.04
C THR A 70 5.13 25.60 -0.65
N ARG A 71 5.14 26.89 -0.27
CA ARG A 71 6.12 27.87 -0.76
C ARG A 71 7.57 27.61 -0.35
N ARG A 72 7.82 27.01 0.83
CA ARG A 72 9.19 26.71 1.32
C ARG A 72 9.20 25.43 2.15
N VAL A 73 10.10 24.52 1.78
CA VAL A 73 10.37 23.30 2.55
C VAL A 73 11.45 23.58 3.60
N ASN A 74 11.12 23.38 4.87
CA ASN A 74 12.06 23.49 6.00
C ASN A 74 12.48 22.10 6.51
N ARG A 75 13.45 22.05 7.44
CA ARG A 75 14.03 20.78 7.93
C ARG A 75 13.02 19.93 8.70
N ALA A 76 12.13 20.55 9.46
CA ALA A 76 11.08 19.83 10.20
C ALA A 76 10.10 19.14 9.23
N LEU A 77 9.67 19.84 8.18
CA LEU A 77 8.78 19.30 7.15
C LEU A 77 9.45 18.12 6.41
N LEU A 78 10.75 18.19 6.13
CA LEU A 78 11.47 17.06 5.54
C LEU A 78 11.45 15.80 6.43
N PHE A 79 11.67 15.95 7.73
CA PHE A 79 11.60 14.81 8.65
C PHE A 79 10.19 14.24 8.76
N ILE A 80 9.17 15.10 8.82
CA ILE A 80 7.76 14.67 8.81
C ILE A 80 7.45 13.94 7.51
N ASN A 81 7.89 14.46 6.37
CA ASN A 81 7.73 13.81 5.07
C ASN A 81 8.39 12.43 5.03
N LEU A 82 9.60 12.29 5.59
CA LEU A 82 10.29 10.99 5.65
C LEU A 82 9.54 9.96 6.50
N ILE A 83 9.03 10.36 7.67
CA ILE A 83 8.23 9.46 8.53
C ILE A 83 6.93 9.08 7.82
N PHE A 84 6.28 10.04 7.17
CA PHE A 84 5.08 9.77 6.38
C PHE A 84 5.35 8.79 5.23
N LEU A 85 6.41 9.01 4.45
CA LEU A 85 6.81 8.10 3.37
C LEU A 85 7.19 6.71 3.88
N MET A 86 7.77 6.60 5.08
CA MET A 86 8.06 5.32 5.71
C MET A 86 6.76 4.54 6.02
N VAL A 87 5.72 5.22 6.49
CA VAL A 87 4.41 4.60 6.72
C VAL A 87 3.78 4.17 5.40
N VAL A 88 3.81 5.03 4.37
CA VAL A 88 3.30 4.68 3.03
C VAL A 88 4.03 3.48 2.44
N ALA A 89 5.36 3.44 2.55
CA ALA A 89 6.17 2.31 2.07
C ALA A 89 5.90 1.01 2.83
N ALA A 90 5.34 1.09 4.05
CA ALA A 90 4.97 -0.07 4.84
C ALA A 90 3.60 -0.66 4.47
N ILE A 91 2.72 0.09 3.79
CA ILE A 91 1.35 -0.35 3.41
C ILE A 91 1.28 -1.75 2.73
N PRO A 92 2.24 -2.16 1.87
CA PRO A 92 2.20 -3.50 1.28
C PRO A 92 2.20 -4.62 2.32
N PHE A 93 2.91 -4.45 3.44
CA PHE A 93 3.02 -5.49 4.47
C PHE A 93 1.67 -5.79 5.18
N PRO A 94 0.96 -4.81 5.78
CA PRO A 94 -0.38 -5.03 6.33
C PRO A 94 -1.38 -5.56 5.30
N THR A 95 -1.25 -5.13 4.04
CA THR A 95 -2.10 -5.62 2.94
C THR A 95 -1.94 -7.12 2.75
N ALA A 96 -0.70 -7.60 2.72
CA ALA A 96 -0.37 -9.01 2.62
C ALA A 96 -0.90 -9.81 3.81
N VAL A 97 -0.64 -9.33 5.04
CA VAL A 97 -1.10 -9.99 6.28
C VAL A 97 -2.63 -10.13 6.27
N PHE A 98 -3.35 -9.07 5.92
CA PHE A 98 -4.81 -9.13 5.87
C PHE A 98 -5.32 -10.05 4.76
N ALA A 99 -4.68 -10.05 3.59
CA ALA A 99 -5.05 -10.92 2.48
C ALA A 99 -4.88 -12.42 2.80
N ASP A 100 -3.83 -12.78 3.54
CA ASP A 100 -3.56 -14.17 3.94
C ASP A 100 -4.52 -14.61 5.06
N TYR A 101 -4.63 -13.82 6.13
CA TYR A 101 -5.43 -14.19 7.30
C TYR A 101 -6.94 -14.19 7.03
N LEU A 102 -7.41 -13.38 6.08
CA LEU A 102 -8.82 -13.41 5.63
C LEU A 102 -9.18 -14.68 4.86
N LYS A 103 -8.19 -15.43 4.35
CA LYS A 103 -8.43 -16.74 3.72
C LYS A 103 -8.33 -17.90 4.70
N GLU A 104 -7.38 -17.82 5.64
CA GLU A 104 -7.12 -18.91 6.59
C GLU A 104 -8.15 -18.98 7.72
N GLY A 105 -8.92 -17.91 7.98
CA GLY A 105 -10.06 -17.94 8.92
C GLY A 105 -9.68 -17.86 10.40
N HIS A 106 -8.40 -17.64 10.71
CA HIS A 106 -7.88 -17.46 12.06
C HIS A 106 -7.28 -16.05 12.21
N ASP A 107 -7.42 -15.42 13.37
CA ASP A 107 -6.87 -14.08 13.71
C ASP A 107 -7.21 -12.91 12.76
N GLU A 108 -8.28 -13.03 11.97
CA GLU A 108 -8.76 -11.98 11.04
C GLU A 108 -8.93 -10.60 11.69
N ARG A 109 -9.36 -10.55 12.96
CA ARG A 109 -9.58 -9.28 13.68
C ARG A 109 -8.28 -8.52 13.92
N LEU A 110 -7.21 -9.24 14.24
CA LEU A 110 -5.90 -8.63 14.46
C LEU A 110 -5.32 -8.15 13.12
N ALA A 111 -5.45 -8.96 12.08
CA ALA A 111 -5.04 -8.59 10.73
C ALA A 111 -5.81 -7.36 10.22
N ALA A 112 -7.13 -7.30 10.44
CA ALA A 112 -7.97 -6.15 10.12
C ALA A 112 -7.60 -4.91 10.94
N ALA A 113 -7.22 -5.06 12.21
CA ALA A 113 -6.77 -3.95 13.05
C ALA A 113 -5.43 -3.37 12.57
N ILE A 114 -4.47 -4.22 12.17
CA ILE A 114 -3.17 -3.81 11.62
C ILE A 114 -3.37 -3.12 10.27
N TYR A 115 -4.21 -3.69 9.41
CA TYR A 115 -4.57 -3.12 8.11
C TYR A 115 -5.28 -1.78 8.26
N GLY A 116 -6.31 -1.70 9.09
CA GLY A 116 -7.05 -0.48 9.35
C GLY A 116 -6.24 0.60 10.07
N GLY A 117 -5.27 0.22 10.92
CA GLY A 117 -4.40 1.17 11.62
C GLY A 117 -3.30 1.80 10.74
N THR A 118 -3.07 1.26 9.53
CA THR A 118 -2.07 1.78 8.58
C THR A 118 -2.66 2.65 7.48
N MET A 119 -3.99 2.64 7.32
CA MET A 119 -4.75 3.47 6.37
C MET A 119 -5.29 4.73 7.05
#